data_AF-A0AAQ3JY92-F1
#
_entry.id   AF-A0AAQ3JY92-F1
#
_cell.length_a   1.000
_cell.length_b   1.000
_cell.length_c   1.000
_cell.angle_alpha   90.00
_cell.angle_beta   90.00
_cell.angle_gamma   90.00
#
_symmetry.space_group_name_H-M   'P 1'
#
loop_
_entity.id
_entity.type
_entity.pdbx_description
1 polymer ?
#
loop_
_entity_poly.entity_id
_entity_poly.type
_entity_poly.pdbx_seq_one_letter_code
_entity_poly.pdbx_strand_id
1 'polypeptide(L)'
;MDLSPDTEEYIKESIESSLGLPVSVKSLSLKLLACEDARHRLQDQIFVLEERLKESDKRVEQYRAEANMNAQGVKRCVEDKEMIATKYGELVNHCRKLEEECALYERDLERLMESCDELGKENEELRVRQQQIPNLESLTAEVDSLLKDKEYLRINLNRAEEEVKVLFEENKMLDEENKRLLELLKRERSRQGSDNHVRSASGSAKGKRKSSSHDISPGRTIDYGSADASRQPLSPLLQNSPESRMHKK
;
A
#
# COMPACT_ATOMS: atom_id res chain seq x y z
N MET A 1 39.18 57.53 103.62
CA MET A 1 38.48 56.30 104.02
C MET A 1 39.45 55.60 104.92
N ASP A 2 39.20 55.62 106.22
CA ASP A 2 40.13 55.03 107.19
C ASP A 2 40.05 53.51 107.07
N LEU A 3 41.20 52.90 106.81
CA LEU A 3 41.31 51.45 106.71
C LEU A 3 41.14 50.87 108.12
N SER A 4 40.58 49.66 108.22
CA SER A 4 40.49 48.97 109.50
C SER A 4 41.91 48.78 110.06
N PRO A 5 42.12 48.89 111.39
CA PRO A 5 43.41 48.66 112.03
C PRO A 5 44.06 47.33 111.62
N ASP A 6 43.25 46.29 111.44
CA ASP A 6 43.71 44.97 111.01
C ASP A 6 44.21 44.96 109.56
N THR A 7 43.61 45.80 108.70
CA THR A 7 44.00 45.95 107.29
C THR A 7 45.29 46.74 107.17
N GLU A 8 45.47 47.79 107.98
CA GLU A 8 46.72 48.55 108.04
C GLU A 8 47.88 47.71 108.58
N GLU A 9 47.65 46.91 109.63
CA GLU A 9 48.64 45.96 110.17
C GLU A 9 49.03 44.90 109.13
N TYR A 10 48.05 44.32 108.42
CA TYR A 10 48.30 43.35 107.35
C TYR A 10 49.10 43.91 106.16
N ILE A 11 48.81 45.16 105.76
CA ILE A 11 49.54 45.85 104.68
C ILE A 11 50.99 46.13 105.13
N LYS A 12 51.18 46.65 106.35
CA LYS A 12 52.50 46.93 106.93
C LYS A 12 53.36 45.67 106.99
N GLU A 13 52.82 44.58 107.53
CA GLU A 13 53.54 43.30 107.64
C GLU A 13 53.79 42.64 106.26
N SER A 14 52.94 42.89 105.26
CA SER A 14 53.20 42.45 103.88
C SER A 14 54.34 43.21 103.20
N ILE A 15 54.47 44.52 103.50
CA ILE A 15 55.61 45.32 103.04
C ILE A 15 56.89 44.85 103.74
N GLU A 16 56.86 44.67 105.06
CA GLU A 16 57.99 44.15 105.84
C GLU A 16 58.43 42.76 105.35
N SER A 17 57.48 41.87 105.06
CA SER A 17 57.74 40.56 104.45
C SER A 17 58.41 40.65 103.08
N SER A 18 58.01 41.60 102.23
CA SER A 18 58.57 41.78 100.88
C SER A 18 60.00 42.35 100.93
N LEU A 19 60.36 43.02 102.04
CA LEU A 19 61.69 43.58 102.30
C LEU A 19 62.61 42.59 103.08
N GLY A 20 62.13 41.37 103.37
CA GLY A 20 62.89 40.35 104.08
C GLY A 20 62.98 40.55 105.60
N LEU A 21 62.13 41.39 106.18
CA LEU A 21 62.07 41.63 107.62
C LEU A 21 61.23 40.55 108.34
N PRO A 22 61.46 40.30 109.64
CA PRO A 22 60.74 39.27 110.39
C PRO A 22 59.25 39.60 110.49
N VAL A 23 58.42 38.70 109.97
CA VAL A 23 56.96 38.84 109.99
C VAL A 23 56.41 38.24 111.28
N SER A 24 55.35 38.83 111.85
CA SER A 24 54.71 38.25 113.02
C SER A 24 54.08 36.88 112.72
N VAL A 25 54.05 36.02 113.74
CA VAL A 25 53.41 34.70 113.67
C VAL A 25 51.91 34.84 113.33
N LYS A 26 51.26 35.88 113.84
CA LYS A 26 49.84 36.18 113.60
C LYS A 26 49.57 36.44 112.11
N SER A 27 50.42 37.23 111.45
CA SER A 27 50.34 37.48 110.00
C SER A 27 50.47 36.19 109.18
N LEU A 28 51.47 35.36 109.52
CA LEU A 28 51.74 34.11 108.83
C LEU A 28 50.58 33.13 108.98
N SER A 29 50.00 33.02 110.18
CA SER A 29 48.81 32.19 110.44
C SER A 29 47.59 32.65 109.64
N LEU A 30 47.34 33.98 109.54
CA LEU A 30 46.25 34.52 108.73
C LEU A 30 46.45 34.25 107.24
N LYS A 31 47.67 34.44 106.72
CA LYS A 31 48.00 34.13 105.31
C LYS A 31 47.87 32.64 105.02
N LEU A 32 48.28 31.77 105.95
CA LEU A 32 48.12 30.33 105.82
C LEU A 32 46.64 29.96 105.70
N LEU A 33 45.79 30.47 106.60
CA LEU A 33 44.35 30.22 106.58
C LEU A 33 43.70 30.71 105.27
N ALA A 34 44.02 31.92 104.82
CA ALA A 34 43.49 32.45 103.56
C ALA A 34 43.94 31.63 102.35
N CYS A 35 45.19 31.15 102.34
CA CYS A 35 45.71 30.25 101.30
C CYS A 35 45.01 28.88 101.33
N GLU A 36 44.73 28.33 102.51
CA GLU A 36 43.99 27.08 102.67
C GLU A 36 42.55 27.19 102.15
N ASP A 37 41.85 28.27 102.49
CA ASP A 37 40.51 28.57 101.98
C ASP A 37 40.51 28.73 100.45
N ALA A 38 41.48 29.46 99.89
CA ALA A 38 41.62 29.62 98.45
C ALA A 38 41.90 28.28 97.75
N ARG A 39 42.75 27.43 98.34
CA ARG A 39 43.05 26.09 97.83
C ARG A 39 41.79 25.22 97.82
N HIS A 40 40.97 25.25 98.87
CA HIS A 40 39.70 24.53 98.90
C HIS A 40 38.73 24.99 97.81
N ARG A 41 38.55 26.31 97.63
CA ARG A 41 37.71 26.84 96.55
C ARG A 41 38.19 26.44 95.16
N LEU A 42 39.50 26.43 94.93
CA LEU A 42 40.08 25.96 93.66
C LEU A 42 39.83 24.46 93.45
N GLN A 43 39.94 23.64 94.50
CA GLN A 43 39.61 22.21 94.41
C GLN A 43 38.15 21.97 94.03
N ASP A 44 37.22 22.72 94.63
CA ASP A 44 35.80 22.62 94.27
C ASP A 44 35.54 23.02 92.81
N GLN A 45 36.22 24.08 92.33
CA GLN A 45 36.14 24.49 90.93
C GLN A 45 36.69 23.43 89.97
N ILE A 46 37.82 22.80 90.33
CA ILE A 46 38.38 21.70 89.54
C ILE A 46 37.37 20.57 89.42
N PHE A 47 36.73 20.17 90.52
CA PHE A 47 35.72 19.10 90.51
C PHE A 47 34.55 19.42 89.58
N VAL A 48 34.01 20.65 89.65
CA VAL A 48 32.91 21.10 88.78
C VAL A 48 33.34 21.12 87.31
N LEU A 49 34.57 21.57 87.01
CA LEU A 49 35.08 21.58 85.64
C LEU A 49 35.30 20.17 85.09
N GLU A 50 35.80 19.23 85.90
CA GLU A 50 35.94 17.84 85.51
C GLU A 50 34.59 17.18 85.19
N GLU A 51 33.56 17.45 85.98
CA GLU A 51 32.21 16.95 85.72
C GLU A 51 31.65 17.50 84.41
N ARG A 52 31.79 18.82 84.18
CA ARG A 52 31.35 19.47 82.93
C ARG A 52 32.14 18.96 81.72
N LEU A 53 33.42 18.68 81.87
CA LEU A 53 34.24 18.09 80.81
C LEU A 53 33.74 16.69 80.44
N LYS A 54 33.52 15.82 81.44
CA LYS A 54 32.98 14.47 81.23
C LYS A 54 31.60 14.48 80.59
N GLU A 55 30.74 15.43 80.98
CA GLU A 55 29.42 15.58 80.35
C GLU A 55 29.54 16.07 78.90
N SER A 56 30.44 17.02 78.63
CA SER A 56 30.74 17.49 77.28
C SER A 56 31.26 16.36 76.39
N ASP A 57 32.19 15.53 76.89
CA ASP A 57 32.73 14.39 76.14
C ASP A 57 31.64 13.37 75.80
N LYS A 58 30.74 13.07 76.75
CA LYS A 58 29.58 12.21 76.48
C LYS A 58 28.69 12.76 75.37
N ARG A 59 28.43 14.08 75.37
CA ARG A 59 27.65 14.73 74.30
C ARG A 59 28.35 14.64 72.95
N VAL A 60 29.66 14.84 72.90
CA VAL A 60 30.45 14.71 71.67
C VAL A 60 30.38 13.29 71.10
N GLU A 61 30.52 12.27 71.94
CA GLU A 61 30.43 10.87 71.49
C GLU A 61 29.02 10.51 70.99
N GLN A 62 27.98 11.01 71.63
CA GLN A 62 26.59 10.86 71.16
C GLN A 62 26.40 11.48 69.77
N TYR A 63 26.86 12.72 69.57
CA TYR A 63 26.78 13.37 68.26
C TYR A 63 27.60 12.67 67.19
N ARG A 64 28.77 12.12 67.53
CA ARG A 64 29.55 11.30 66.60
C ARG A 64 28.80 10.03 66.19
N ALA A 65 28.19 9.33 67.14
CA ALA A 65 27.40 8.14 66.86
C ALA A 65 26.19 8.46 65.96
N GLU A 66 25.46 9.52 66.28
CA GLU A 66 24.32 9.98 65.49
C GLU A 66 24.74 10.39 64.06
N ALA A 67 25.80 11.20 63.93
CA ALA A 67 26.32 11.63 62.64
C ALA A 67 26.75 10.43 61.77
N ASN A 68 27.40 9.42 62.37
CA ASN A 68 27.80 8.20 61.66
C ASN A 68 26.58 7.40 61.15
N MET A 69 25.57 7.22 62.00
CA MET A 69 24.34 6.53 61.62
C MET A 69 23.60 7.28 60.51
N ASN A 70 23.52 8.60 60.61
CA ASN A 70 22.90 9.46 59.60
C ASN A 70 23.66 9.39 58.26
N ALA A 71 25.00 9.46 58.29
CA ALA A 71 25.82 9.34 57.09
C ALA A 71 25.62 7.98 56.38
N GLN A 72 25.54 6.89 57.14
CA GLN A 72 25.24 5.56 56.58
C GLN A 72 23.82 5.47 56.02
N GLY A 73 22.84 6.11 56.68
CA GLY A 73 21.47 6.20 56.19
C GLY A 73 21.38 6.93 54.85
N VAL A 74 22.03 8.10 54.76
CA VAL A 74 22.08 8.89 53.53
C VAL A 74 22.78 8.11 52.41
N LYS A 75 23.90 7.44 52.71
CA LYS A 75 24.63 6.63 51.73
C LYS A 75 23.74 5.54 51.11
N ARG A 76 23.04 4.75 51.94
CA ARG A 76 22.11 3.72 51.46
C ARG A 76 20.97 4.29 50.63
N CYS A 77 20.40 5.43 51.05
CA CYS A 77 19.36 6.12 50.29
C CYS A 77 19.83 6.58 48.90
N VAL A 78 21.09 7.03 48.78
CA VAL A 78 21.69 7.37 47.49
C VAL A 78 21.86 6.13 46.62
N GLU A 79 22.43 5.05 47.16
CA GLU A 79 22.61 3.77 46.45
C GLU A 79 21.27 3.21 45.93
N ASP A 80 20.22 3.23 46.76
CA ASP A 80 18.87 2.78 46.37
C ASP A 80 18.28 3.67 45.27
N LYS A 81 18.46 4.99 45.34
CA LYS A 81 18.00 5.92 44.29
C LYS A 81 18.73 5.70 42.98
N GLU A 82 20.04 5.49 43.01
CA GLU A 82 20.84 5.16 41.83
C GLU A 82 20.38 3.85 41.20
N MET A 83 20.13 2.81 42.01
CA MET A 83 19.59 1.54 41.53
C MET A 83 18.20 1.69 40.89
N ILE A 84 17.33 2.52 41.47
CA ILE A 84 16.01 2.79 40.88
C ILE A 84 16.14 3.56 39.57
N ALA A 85 17.05 4.54 39.51
CA ALA A 85 17.29 5.33 38.30
C ALA A 85 17.80 4.46 37.14
N THR A 86 18.71 3.51 37.40
CA THR A 86 19.18 2.58 36.37
C THR A 86 18.07 1.68 35.86
N LYS A 87 17.28 1.07 36.77
CA LYS A 87 16.11 0.26 36.40
C LYS A 87 15.07 1.04 35.61
N TYR A 88 14.83 2.30 35.97
CA TYR A 88 13.91 3.16 35.23
C TYR A 88 14.43 3.43 33.80
N GLY A 89 15.73 3.68 33.65
CA GLY A 89 16.36 3.83 32.34
C GLY A 89 16.28 2.56 31.49
N GLU A 90 16.47 1.37 32.08
CA GLU A 90 16.28 0.09 31.41
C GLU A 90 14.83 -0.10 30.95
N LEU A 91 13.86 0.21 31.80
CA LEU A 91 12.44 0.10 31.49
C LEU A 91 12.02 1.03 30.35
N VAL A 92 12.48 2.29 30.37
CA VAL A 92 12.23 3.26 29.28
C VAL A 92 12.81 2.75 27.96
N ASN A 93 14.02 2.20 27.97
CA ASN A 93 14.62 1.61 26.79
C ASN A 93 13.84 0.40 26.27
N HIS A 94 13.27 -0.41 27.16
CA HIS A 94 12.43 -1.53 26.78
C HIS A 94 11.10 -1.08 26.18
N CYS A 95 10.43 -0.10 26.79
CA CYS A 95 9.21 0.51 26.24
C CYS A 95 9.45 1.07 24.83
N ARG A 96 10.54 1.81 24.63
CA ARG A 96 10.90 2.33 23.29
C ARG A 96 11.04 1.22 22.24
N LYS A 97 11.66 0.09 22.59
CA LYS A 97 11.80 -1.06 21.66
C LYS A 97 10.44 -1.66 21.31
N LEU A 98 9.55 -1.80 22.30
CA LEU A 98 8.20 -2.31 22.08
C LEU A 98 7.38 -1.35 21.21
N GLU A 99 7.51 -0.04 21.41
CA GLU A 99 6.87 0.97 20.56
C GLU A 99 7.36 0.87 19.11
N GLU A 100 8.67 0.68 18.90
CA GLU A 100 9.25 0.46 17.57
C GLU A 100 8.70 -0.81 16.91
N GLU A 101 8.58 -1.92 17.66
CA GLU A 101 7.99 -3.17 17.18
C GLU A 101 6.50 -3.03 16.84
N CYS A 102 5.71 -2.40 17.70
CA CYS A 102 4.30 -2.10 17.43
C CYS A 102 4.14 -1.30 16.13
N ALA A 103 4.96 -0.28 15.91
CA ALA A 103 4.93 0.51 14.69
C ALA A 103 5.33 -0.29 13.44
N LEU A 104 6.12 -1.37 13.56
CA LEU A 104 6.40 -2.27 12.44
C LEU A 104 5.18 -3.15 12.13
N TYR A 105 4.55 -3.73 13.16
CA TYR A 105 3.34 -4.54 12.97
C TYR A 105 2.18 -3.75 12.38
N GLU A 106 1.99 -2.49 12.78
CA GLU A 106 0.99 -1.60 12.19
C GLU A 106 1.24 -1.40 10.68
N ARG A 107 2.48 -1.14 10.28
CA ARG A 107 2.85 -0.98 8.86
C ARG A 107 2.72 -2.26 8.05
N ASP A 108 3.02 -3.41 8.65
CA ASP A 108 2.85 -4.71 7.98
C ASP A 108 1.36 -5.00 7.76
N LEU A 109 0.52 -4.70 8.75
CA LEU A 109 -0.93 -4.85 8.63
C LEU A 109 -1.50 -3.94 7.55
N GLU A 110 -1.09 -2.68 7.51
CA GLU A 110 -1.52 -1.70 6.49
C GLU A 110 -1.15 -2.19 5.08
N ARG A 111 0.08 -2.65 4.87
CA ARG A 111 0.51 -3.22 3.58
C ARG A 111 -0.29 -4.46 3.19
N LEU A 112 -0.63 -5.33 4.14
CA LEU A 112 -1.47 -6.50 3.87
C LEU A 112 -2.90 -6.08 3.49
N MET A 113 -3.45 -5.05 4.14
CA MET A 113 -4.76 -4.51 3.79
C MET A 113 -4.77 -3.92 2.38
N GLU A 114 -3.78 -3.10 2.02
CA GLU A 114 -3.62 -2.54 0.67
C GLU A 114 -3.53 -3.65 -0.39
N SER A 115 -2.75 -4.70 -0.12
CA SER A 115 -2.63 -5.85 -1.03
C SER A 115 -3.94 -6.60 -1.22
N CYS A 116 -4.71 -6.79 -0.14
CA CYS A 116 -6.05 -7.38 -0.22
C CYS A 116 -7.01 -6.54 -1.07
N ASP A 117 -6.96 -5.21 -0.93
CA ASP A 117 -7.78 -4.28 -1.71
C ASP A 117 -7.41 -4.32 -3.20
N GLU A 118 -6.11 -4.39 -3.52
CA GLU A 118 -5.62 -4.56 -4.89
C GLU A 118 -6.09 -5.89 -5.51
N LEU A 119 -5.91 -7.00 -4.80
CA LEU A 119 -6.39 -8.31 -5.24
C LEU A 119 -7.91 -8.34 -5.41
N GLY A 120 -8.65 -7.64 -4.55
CA GLY A 120 -10.10 -7.48 -4.66
C GLY A 120 -10.51 -6.77 -5.96
N LYS A 121 -9.80 -5.69 -6.33
CA LYS A 121 -10.02 -4.98 -7.59
C LYS A 121 -9.67 -5.85 -8.80
N GLU A 122 -8.53 -6.53 -8.77
CA GLU A 122 -8.12 -7.44 -9.85
C GLU A 122 -9.14 -8.57 -10.03
N ASN A 123 -9.65 -9.15 -8.94
CA ASN A 123 -10.66 -10.20 -9.00
C ASN A 123 -11.94 -9.70 -9.67
N GLU A 124 -12.42 -8.51 -9.29
CA GLU A 124 -13.60 -7.91 -9.91
C GLU A 124 -13.38 -7.61 -11.39
N GLU A 125 -12.21 -7.07 -11.78
CA GLU A 125 -11.86 -6.88 -13.19
C GLU A 125 -11.87 -8.20 -13.97
N LEU A 126 -11.29 -9.26 -13.41
CA LEU A 126 -11.29 -10.58 -14.03
C LEU A 126 -12.72 -11.15 -14.17
N ARG A 127 -13.58 -10.96 -13.17
CA ARG A 127 -14.99 -11.36 -13.24
C ARG A 127 -15.73 -10.60 -14.35
N VAL A 128 -15.53 -9.30 -14.47
CA VAL A 128 -16.12 -8.48 -15.54
C VAL A 128 -15.62 -8.96 -16.90
N ARG A 129 -14.30 -9.19 -17.07
CA ARG A 129 -13.74 -9.74 -18.31
C ARG A 129 -14.33 -11.11 -18.64
N GLN A 130 -14.48 -11.98 -17.64
CA GLN A 130 -15.07 -13.30 -17.83
C GLN A 130 -16.53 -13.22 -18.29
N GLN A 131 -17.32 -12.28 -17.77
CA GLN A 131 -18.70 -12.06 -18.21
C GLN A 131 -18.80 -11.53 -19.66
N GLN A 132 -17.77 -10.85 -20.16
CA GLN A 132 -17.71 -10.36 -21.54
C GLN A 132 -17.32 -11.45 -22.54
N ILE A 133 -16.73 -12.57 -22.10
CA ILE A 133 -16.41 -13.68 -22.98
C ILE A 133 -17.74 -14.30 -23.44
N PRO A 134 -17.99 -14.41 -24.76
CA PRO A 134 -19.21 -15.02 -25.26
C PRO A 134 -19.35 -16.41 -24.67
N ASN A 135 -20.53 -16.71 -24.12
CA ASN A 135 -20.80 -18.01 -23.52
C ASN A 135 -20.50 -19.10 -24.56
N LEU A 136 -19.87 -20.19 -24.13
CA LEU A 136 -19.52 -21.33 -24.98
C LEU A 136 -20.72 -21.83 -25.78
N GLU A 137 -21.94 -21.73 -25.24
CA GLU A 137 -23.18 -22.06 -25.93
C GLU A 137 -23.45 -21.16 -27.14
N SER A 138 -23.20 -19.85 -27.03
CA SER A 138 -23.34 -18.90 -28.15
C SER A 138 -22.33 -19.22 -29.25
N LEU A 139 -21.08 -19.47 -28.88
CA LEU A 139 -20.04 -19.81 -29.84
C LEU A 139 -20.31 -21.17 -30.50
N THR A 140 -20.82 -22.14 -29.74
CA THR A 140 -21.20 -23.46 -30.27
C THR A 140 -22.35 -23.34 -31.27
N ALA A 141 -23.37 -22.53 -30.95
CA ALA A 141 -24.49 -22.28 -31.86
C ALA A 141 -24.04 -21.59 -33.16
N GLU A 142 -23.11 -20.63 -33.08
CA GLU A 142 -22.52 -19.98 -34.25
C GLU A 142 -21.73 -20.97 -35.11
N VAL A 143 -20.92 -21.83 -34.50
CA VAL A 143 -20.18 -22.90 -35.20
C VAL A 143 -21.15 -23.85 -35.89
N ASP A 144 -22.22 -24.29 -35.23
CA ASP A 144 -23.23 -25.17 -35.82
C ASP A 144 -23.96 -24.51 -37.00
N SER A 145 -24.25 -23.20 -36.91
CA SER A 145 -24.82 -22.45 -38.02
C SER A 145 -23.85 -22.40 -39.21
N LEU A 146 -22.59 -22.07 -38.97
CA LEU A 146 -21.56 -22.02 -40.01
C LEU A 146 -21.31 -23.38 -40.64
N LEU A 147 -21.39 -24.47 -39.88
CA LEU A 147 -21.29 -25.83 -40.42
C LEU A 147 -22.46 -26.16 -41.35
N LYS A 148 -23.69 -25.77 -40.98
CA LYS A 148 -24.87 -25.93 -41.85
C LYS A 148 -24.71 -25.11 -43.13
N ASP A 149 -24.32 -23.85 -43.02
CA ASP A 149 -24.11 -22.97 -44.19
C ASP A 149 -23.03 -23.52 -45.12
N LYS A 150 -21.92 -24.02 -44.56
CA LYS A 150 -20.87 -24.69 -45.31
C LYS A 150 -21.39 -25.91 -46.08
N GLU A 151 -22.25 -26.72 -45.47
CA GLU A 151 -22.83 -27.88 -46.15
C GLU A 151 -23.79 -27.48 -47.28
N TYR A 152 -24.64 -26.47 -47.03
CA TYR A 152 -25.51 -25.92 -48.07
C TYR A 152 -24.72 -25.39 -49.27
N LEU A 153 -23.64 -24.64 -49.02
CA LEU A 153 -22.77 -24.13 -50.08
C LEU A 153 -22.09 -25.27 -50.85
N ARG A 154 -21.68 -26.35 -50.18
CA ARG A 154 -21.10 -27.53 -50.85
C ARG A 154 -22.10 -28.20 -51.78
N ILE A 155 -23.33 -28.42 -51.32
CA ILE A 155 -24.39 -29.03 -52.15
C ILE A 155 -24.69 -28.16 -53.38
N ASN A 156 -24.82 -26.85 -53.18
CA ASN A 156 -25.07 -25.91 -54.28
C ASN A 156 -23.92 -25.89 -55.29
N LEU A 157 -22.68 -25.95 -54.82
CA LEU A 157 -21.51 -26.03 -55.69
C LEU A 157 -21.52 -27.30 -56.53
N ASN A 158 -21.72 -28.47 -55.91
CA ASN A 158 -21.80 -29.75 -56.63
C ASN A 158 -22.90 -29.72 -57.70
N ARG A 159 -24.07 -29.17 -57.37
CA ARG A 159 -25.17 -29.02 -58.32
C ARG A 159 -24.79 -28.10 -59.48
N ALA A 160 -24.19 -26.95 -59.21
CA ALA A 160 -23.73 -26.04 -60.25
C ALA A 160 -22.68 -26.70 -61.17
N GLU A 161 -21.77 -27.50 -60.60
CA GLU A 161 -20.80 -28.28 -61.37
C GLU A 161 -21.47 -29.34 -62.27
N GLU A 162 -22.53 -30.00 -61.80
CA GLU A 162 -23.32 -30.94 -62.62
C GLU A 162 -24.07 -30.23 -63.75
N GLU A 163 -24.71 -29.09 -63.46
CA GLU A 163 -25.39 -28.27 -64.47
C GLU A 163 -24.41 -27.81 -65.56
N VAL A 164 -23.18 -27.41 -65.19
CA VAL A 164 -22.12 -27.07 -66.14
C VAL A 164 -21.72 -28.27 -67.02
N LYS A 165 -21.64 -29.49 -66.46
CA LYS A 165 -21.31 -30.70 -67.24
C LYS A 165 -22.39 -31.00 -68.28
N VAL A 166 -23.66 -30.95 -67.89
CA VAL A 166 -24.78 -31.18 -68.81
C VAL A 166 -24.78 -30.12 -69.92
N LEU A 167 -24.65 -28.84 -69.56
CA LEU A 167 -24.57 -27.75 -70.55
C LEU A 167 -23.36 -27.90 -71.48
N PHE A 168 -22.24 -28.41 -70.99
CA PHE A 168 -21.06 -28.69 -71.83
C PHE A 168 -21.34 -29.82 -72.84
N GLU A 169 -22.00 -30.90 -72.42
CA GLU A 169 -22.41 -32.00 -73.30
C GLU A 169 -23.45 -31.54 -74.33
N GLU A 170 -24.45 -30.78 -73.91
CA GLU A 170 -25.45 -30.19 -74.81
C GLU A 170 -24.81 -29.25 -75.84
N ASN A 171 -23.91 -28.36 -75.41
CA ASN A 171 -23.16 -27.50 -76.33
C ASN A 171 -22.32 -28.31 -77.31
N LYS A 172 -21.68 -29.39 -76.87
CA LYS A 172 -20.93 -30.29 -77.75
C LYS A 172 -21.84 -30.93 -78.81
N MET A 173 -23.02 -31.41 -78.43
CA MET A 173 -23.99 -31.99 -79.36
C MET A 173 -24.50 -30.94 -80.36
N LEU A 174 -24.81 -29.73 -79.89
CA LEU A 174 -25.19 -28.60 -80.75
C LEU A 174 -24.07 -28.20 -81.71
N ASP A 175 -22.82 -28.21 -81.27
CA ASP A 175 -21.65 -27.94 -82.13
C ASP A 175 -21.46 -29.01 -83.21
N GLU A 176 -21.65 -30.29 -82.87
CA GLU A 176 -21.60 -31.39 -83.84
C GLU A 176 -22.72 -31.28 -84.88
N GLU A 177 -23.95 -30.96 -84.46
CA GLU A 177 -25.08 -30.78 -85.36
C GLU A 177 -24.94 -29.51 -86.22
N ASN A 178 -24.47 -28.40 -85.65
CA ASN A 178 -24.14 -27.19 -86.40
C ASN A 178 -23.07 -27.46 -87.47
N LYS A 179 -22.04 -28.26 -87.15
CA LYS A 179 -21.05 -28.70 -88.15
C LYS A 179 -21.69 -29.52 -89.27
N ARG A 180 -22.56 -30.49 -88.95
CA ARG A 180 -23.30 -31.28 -89.96
C ARG A 180 -24.19 -30.42 -90.85
N LEU A 181 -24.95 -29.49 -90.26
CA LEU A 181 -25.80 -28.56 -91.00
C LEU A 181 -24.98 -27.65 -91.92
N LEU A 182 -23.83 -27.14 -91.45
CA LEU A 182 -22.90 -26.38 -92.29
C LEU A 182 -22.35 -27.20 -93.46
N GLU A 183 -22.05 -28.48 -93.26
CA GLU A 183 -21.63 -29.37 -94.34
C GLU A 183 -22.76 -29.65 -95.34
N LEU A 184 -24.00 -29.87 -94.87
CA LEU A 184 -25.17 -30.04 -95.73
C LEU A 184 -25.42 -28.78 -96.57
N LEU A 185 -25.35 -27.61 -95.96
CA LEU A 185 -25.51 -26.32 -96.63
C LEU A 185 -24.40 -26.09 -97.68
N LYS A 186 -23.16 -26.47 -97.37
CA LYS A 186 -22.06 -26.49 -98.35
C LYS A 186 -22.35 -27.46 -99.51
N ARG A 187 -22.81 -28.69 -99.24
CA ARG A 187 -23.17 -29.67 -100.28
C ARG A 187 -24.35 -29.21 -101.13
N GLU A 188 -25.35 -28.56 -100.55
CA GLU A 188 -26.51 -28.02 -101.25
C GLU A 188 -26.12 -26.85 -102.16
N ARG A 189 -25.27 -25.94 -101.67
CA ARG A 189 -24.62 -24.91 -102.51
C ARG A 189 -23.78 -25.52 -103.64
N SER A 190 -23.13 -26.66 -103.41
CA SER A 190 -22.40 -27.39 -104.45
C SER A 190 -23.31 -28.16 -105.44
N ARG A 191 -24.51 -28.58 -105.03
CA ARG A 191 -25.50 -29.27 -105.90
C ARG A 191 -26.35 -28.31 -106.74
N GLN A 192 -26.50 -27.05 -106.32
CA GLN A 192 -27.10 -25.98 -107.11
C GLN A 192 -26.11 -25.35 -108.12
N GLY A 193 -24.92 -25.92 -108.30
CA GLY A 193 -23.92 -25.49 -109.27
C GLY A 193 -23.93 -26.29 -110.57
N SER A 194 -25.04 -26.23 -111.34
CA SER A 194 -25.04 -26.43 -112.81
C SER A 194 -26.44 -26.09 -113.41
N ASP A 195 -26.67 -25.02 -114.15
CA ASP A 195 -25.88 -23.80 -114.31
C ASP A 195 -26.76 -22.65 -114.83
N ASN A 196 -26.38 -21.44 -114.40
CA ASN A 196 -26.66 -20.13 -114.97
C ASN A 196 -28.06 -19.48 -114.91
N HIS A 197 -28.04 -18.37 -114.15
CA HIS A 197 -28.57 -17.06 -114.53
C HIS A 197 -30.10 -16.85 -114.50
N VAL A 198 -30.44 -15.65 -114.01
CA VAL A 198 -31.70 -14.90 -114.20
C VAL A 198 -32.74 -15.11 -113.10
N ARG A 199 -32.74 -14.23 -112.08
CA ARG A 199 -33.69 -13.10 -111.88
C ARG A 199 -35.14 -13.58 -111.67
N SER A 200 -35.86 -13.23 -110.62
CA SER A 200 -36.38 -11.88 -110.28
C SER A 200 -37.26 -12.08 -109.04
N ALA A 201 -37.07 -11.35 -107.95
CA ALA A 201 -37.61 -10.01 -107.68
C ALA A 201 -39.03 -10.00 -107.09
N SER A 202 -39.13 -9.42 -105.90
CA SER A 202 -40.07 -8.38 -105.43
C SER A 202 -40.25 -8.58 -103.92
N GLY A 203 -39.74 -7.68 -103.08
CA GLY A 203 -40.41 -6.44 -102.69
C GLY A 203 -41.23 -6.76 -101.42
N SER A 204 -41.08 -6.10 -100.27
CA SER A 204 -41.20 -4.66 -100.11
C SER A 204 -41.06 -4.30 -98.62
N ALA A 205 -40.19 -3.33 -98.33
CA ALA A 205 -40.42 -2.18 -97.41
C ALA A 205 -40.57 -2.44 -95.89
N LYS A 206 -40.22 -1.54 -94.95
CA LYS A 206 -39.62 -0.19 -94.92
C LYS A 206 -39.34 0.13 -93.44
N GLY A 207 -38.28 0.90 -93.16
CA GLY A 207 -38.16 1.78 -91.96
C GLY A 207 -36.98 1.45 -91.03
N LYS A 208 -35.83 2.15 -91.10
CA LYS A 208 -35.46 3.45 -90.47
C LYS A 208 -35.51 3.39 -88.93
N ARG A 209 -34.44 3.56 -88.13
CA ARG A 209 -33.37 4.60 -88.04
C ARG A 209 -32.23 4.11 -87.08
N LYS A 210 -30.92 4.30 -87.39
CA LYS A 210 -29.89 5.24 -86.78
C LYS A 210 -29.75 5.16 -85.24
N SER A 211 -28.58 5.13 -84.57
CA SER A 211 -27.20 5.65 -84.85
C SER A 211 -26.18 5.31 -83.71
N SER A 212 -24.88 5.50 -84.00
CA SER A 212 -23.69 5.88 -83.15
C SER A 212 -23.18 4.91 -82.07
N SER A 213 -21.95 4.36 -82.09
CA SER A 213 -20.54 4.88 -82.09
C SER A 213 -19.94 5.09 -80.69
N HIS A 214 -18.93 4.30 -80.30
CA HIS A 214 -17.51 4.67 -80.13
C HIS A 214 -16.74 3.70 -79.20
N ASP A 215 -15.47 3.48 -79.54
CA ASP A 215 -14.38 2.91 -78.72
C ASP A 215 -14.14 3.63 -77.38
N ILE A 216 -13.43 2.95 -76.46
CA ILE A 216 -12.22 3.40 -75.68
C ILE A 216 -11.96 2.45 -74.47
N SER A 217 -10.71 2.01 -74.28
CA SER A 217 -10.09 1.48 -73.02
C SER A 217 -9.49 2.64 -72.19
N PRO A 218 -8.94 2.50 -70.95
CA PRO A 218 -9.23 1.69 -69.76
C PRO A 218 -9.43 2.55 -68.46
N GLY A 219 -9.89 1.94 -67.36
CA GLY A 219 -9.63 2.35 -65.97
C GLY A 219 -10.34 3.59 -65.36
N ARG A 220 -11.20 3.37 -64.33
CA ARG A 220 -11.20 4.19 -63.09
C ARG A 220 -12.01 3.53 -61.97
N THR A 221 -11.37 3.52 -60.80
CA THR A 221 -11.86 3.34 -59.44
C THR A 221 -13.08 4.20 -59.09
N ILE A 222 -14.07 3.60 -58.42
CA ILE A 222 -15.12 4.24 -57.58
C ILE A 222 -15.43 3.20 -56.48
N ASP A 223 -14.82 3.25 -55.30
CA ASP A 223 -15.16 4.04 -54.10
C ASP A 223 -16.65 3.98 -53.71
N TYR A 224 -16.99 3.06 -52.79
CA TYR A 224 -18.32 2.94 -52.21
C TYR A 224 -18.43 3.82 -50.96
N GLY A 225 -18.74 5.10 -51.20
CA GLY A 225 -19.22 6.03 -50.19
C GLY A 225 -20.73 6.27 -50.32
N SER A 226 -21.47 5.72 -49.35
CA SER A 226 -22.66 6.29 -48.72
C SER A 226 -24.01 6.41 -49.48
N ALA A 227 -24.98 5.71 -48.88
CA ALA A 227 -26.36 6.13 -48.61
C ALA A 227 -27.44 6.06 -49.72
N ASP A 228 -28.30 5.05 -49.52
CA ASP A 228 -29.76 5.16 -49.37
C ASP A 228 -30.63 5.19 -50.64
N ALA A 229 -31.12 4.00 -51.02
CA ALA A 229 -32.42 3.83 -51.68
C ALA A 229 -32.87 2.35 -51.64
N SER A 230 -33.77 2.07 -50.70
CA SER A 230 -34.86 1.09 -50.73
C SER A 230 -34.87 0.09 -51.89
N ARG A 231 -34.38 -1.13 -51.64
CA ARG A 231 -34.74 -2.32 -52.42
C ARG A 231 -35.63 -3.23 -51.58
N GLN A 232 -36.91 -3.29 -51.94
CA GLN A 232 -37.86 -4.29 -51.44
C GLN A 232 -37.43 -5.68 -51.90
N PRO A 233 -37.34 -6.69 -51.01
CA PRO A 233 -37.20 -8.08 -51.41
C PRO A 233 -38.53 -8.63 -51.94
N LEU A 234 -38.48 -9.36 -53.04
CA LEU A 234 -39.61 -10.10 -53.58
C LEU A 234 -39.82 -11.38 -52.76
N SER A 235 -40.93 -11.38 -52.02
CA SER A 235 -41.67 -12.52 -51.43
C SER A 235 -41.25 -13.03 -50.04
N PRO A 236 -42.22 -13.46 -49.20
CA PRO A 236 -42.00 -13.70 -47.77
C PRO A 236 -41.54 -15.12 -47.48
N LEU A 237 -40.54 -15.26 -46.62
CA LEU A 237 -40.21 -16.53 -45.97
C LEU A 237 -41.31 -16.89 -44.98
N LEU A 238 -41.93 -18.06 -45.18
CA LEU A 238 -42.95 -18.63 -44.30
C LEU A 238 -42.36 -18.88 -42.90
N GLN A 239 -42.83 -18.11 -41.92
CA GLN A 239 -42.64 -18.38 -40.49
C GLN A 239 -43.53 -19.56 -40.09
N ASN A 240 -42.91 -20.70 -39.78
CA ASN A 240 -43.57 -21.75 -39.01
C ASN A 240 -43.30 -21.50 -37.52
N SER A 241 -44.28 -20.92 -36.82
CA SER A 241 -44.37 -21.00 -35.37
C SER A 241 -45.83 -21.34 -35.00
N PRO A 242 -46.09 -22.43 -34.27
CA PRO A 242 -47.38 -22.66 -33.66
C PRO A 242 -47.35 -22.18 -32.21
N GLU A 243 -47.81 -20.95 -31.96
CA GLU A 243 -48.43 -20.61 -30.68
C GLU A 243 -49.92 -20.42 -30.90
N SER A 244 -50.71 -21.38 -30.40
CA SER A 244 -52.15 -21.26 -30.30
C SER A 244 -52.53 -21.13 -28.83
N ARG A 245 -52.97 -19.90 -28.52
CA ARG A 245 -54.10 -19.54 -27.64
C ARG A 245 -53.91 -19.73 -26.13
N MET A 246 -53.70 -18.63 -25.41
CA MET A 246 -54.71 -17.65 -24.95
C MET A 246 -55.55 -18.12 -23.74
N HIS A 247 -55.33 -17.38 -22.63
CA HIS A 247 -56.31 -16.92 -21.64
C HIS A 247 -56.88 -17.97 -20.66
N LYS A 248 -57.09 -17.67 -19.37
CA LYS A 248 -57.64 -16.45 -18.75
C LYS A 248 -57.57 -16.59 -17.22
N LYS A 249 -57.34 -15.46 -16.53
CA LYS A 249 -57.51 -15.19 -15.08
C LYS A 249 -56.57 -15.89 -14.10
#